data_AF-A0A7U9RFF5-F1
#
_entry.id   AF-A0A7U9RFF5-F1
#
_cell.length_a   1.000
_cell.length_b   1.000
_cell.length_c   1.000
_cell.angle_alpha   90.00
_cell.angle_beta   90.00
_cell.angle_gamma   90.00
#
_symmetry.space_group_name_H-M   'P 1'
#
loop_
_entity.id
_entity.type
_entity.pdbx_description
1 polymer ?
#
loop_
_entity_poly.entity_id
_entity_poly.type
_entity_poly.pdbx_seq_one_letter_code
_entity_poly.pdbx_strand_id
1 'polypeptide(L)'
;MRFLKLSNSMEVKKELYRHVKEGGLYDKKLKMYKVNASLKDASFELGRAKAFTPGWLENESIWLHMEYKYLLELLKSGMYREFAEDFHKAAIPFMDADVYGRSIYENSSFIASSENPNPSYHGRGFVARLSGSTVEFLQMWILMMFGELFTYEEGRLTVRFSPVLPEYLVGDGKRVEAVLLGHTKVVYEMEEKKDYFPGSYKVESIELCYRDESSYETKQGILTERRAMDLRQGKVSRVTIKLS
;
A
#
# COMPACT_ATOMS: atom_id res chain seq x y z
N MET A 1 1.53 -14.20 4.82
CA MET A 1 2.54 -13.10 4.86
C MET A 1 3.98 -13.57 4.70
N ARG A 2 4.55 -14.38 5.62
CA ARG A 2 5.97 -14.79 5.53
C ARG A 2 6.35 -15.44 4.19
N PHE A 3 5.43 -16.21 3.61
CA PHE A 3 5.65 -16.88 2.33
C PHE A 3 5.89 -15.92 1.14
N LEU A 4 5.23 -14.76 1.11
CA LEU A 4 5.42 -13.78 0.02
C LEU A 4 6.82 -13.14 0.04
N LYS A 5 7.49 -13.15 1.20
CA LYS A 5 8.86 -12.65 1.40
C LYS A 5 9.93 -13.59 0.86
N LEU A 6 9.58 -14.86 0.64
CA LEU A 6 10.52 -15.84 0.13
C LEU A 6 10.76 -15.58 -1.36
N SER A 7 11.94 -15.95 -1.84
CA SER A 7 12.35 -15.87 -3.25
C SER A 7 11.65 -16.94 -4.11
N ASN A 8 10.32 -16.91 -4.11
CA ASN A 8 9.46 -17.75 -4.94
C ASN A 8 9.15 -17.06 -6.27
N SER A 9 8.85 -17.84 -7.30
CA SER A 9 8.41 -17.30 -8.59
C SER A 9 7.08 -16.55 -8.48
N MET A 10 6.81 -15.66 -9.43
CA MET A 10 5.58 -14.87 -9.46
C MET A 10 4.34 -15.78 -9.57
N GLU A 11 4.43 -16.87 -10.32
CA GLU A 11 3.35 -17.87 -10.48
C GLU A 11 2.97 -18.49 -9.14
N VAL A 12 3.97 -18.89 -8.34
CA VAL A 12 3.76 -19.49 -7.01
C VAL A 12 3.13 -18.47 -6.04
N LYS A 13 3.56 -17.19 -6.11
CA LYS A 13 2.96 -16.12 -5.29
C LYS A 13 1.51 -15.87 -5.67
N LYS A 14 1.18 -15.86 -6.98
CA LYS A 14 -0.19 -15.71 -7.50
C LYS A 14 -1.09 -16.89 -7.15
N GLU A 15 -0.55 -18.11 -7.15
CA GLU A 15 -1.29 -19.30 -6.69
C GLU A 15 -1.67 -19.17 -5.22
N LEU A 16 -0.71 -18.82 -4.36
CA LEU A 16 -1.00 -18.57 -2.94
C LEU A 16 -2.07 -17.47 -2.77
N TYR A 17 -1.95 -16.37 -3.50
CA TYR A 17 -2.91 -15.28 -3.48
C TYR A 17 -4.33 -15.76 -3.82
N ARG A 18 -4.49 -16.56 -4.88
CA ARG A 18 -5.78 -17.17 -5.26
C ARG A 18 -6.31 -18.08 -4.15
N HIS A 19 -5.49 -18.99 -3.62
CA HIS A 19 -5.89 -19.86 -2.52
C HIS A 19 -6.34 -19.09 -1.27
N VAL A 20 -5.70 -17.96 -0.93
CA VAL A 20 -6.14 -17.12 0.19
C VAL A 20 -7.52 -16.51 -0.08
N LYS A 21 -7.77 -16.00 -1.30
CA LYS A 21 -9.06 -15.39 -1.68
C LYS A 21 -10.20 -16.40 -1.84
N GLU A 22 -9.88 -17.62 -2.26
CA GLU A 22 -10.85 -18.71 -2.39
C GLU A 22 -11.15 -19.39 -1.05
N GLY A 23 -10.17 -19.37 -0.13
CA GLY A 23 -10.23 -20.02 1.16
C GLY A 23 -10.94 -19.22 2.26
N GLY A 24 -10.95 -19.81 3.46
CA GLY A 24 -11.65 -19.24 4.64
C GLY A 24 -11.00 -18.01 5.26
N LEU A 25 -9.89 -17.50 4.70
CA LEU A 25 -9.23 -16.28 5.16
C LEU A 25 -9.82 -15.02 4.51
N TYR A 26 -10.57 -15.14 3.44
CA TYR A 26 -11.11 -13.98 2.73
C TYR A 26 -12.60 -13.81 3.02
N ASP A 27 -12.95 -12.65 3.57
CA ASP A 27 -14.32 -12.24 3.75
C ASP A 27 -14.89 -11.81 2.39
N LYS A 28 -15.72 -12.68 1.79
CA LYS A 28 -16.31 -12.42 0.47
C LYS A 28 -17.30 -11.26 0.47
N LYS A 29 -17.99 -11.00 1.59
CA LYS A 29 -18.99 -9.93 1.71
C LYS A 29 -18.29 -8.57 1.76
N LEU A 30 -17.29 -8.44 2.61
CA LEU A 30 -16.57 -7.20 2.84
C LEU A 30 -15.40 -6.99 1.87
N LYS A 31 -14.96 -8.05 1.18
CA LYS A 31 -13.80 -8.07 0.28
C LYS A 31 -12.49 -7.72 0.99
N MET A 32 -12.30 -8.28 2.19
CA MET A 32 -11.15 -8.04 3.08
C MET A 32 -10.61 -9.36 3.63
N TYR A 33 -9.44 -9.35 4.27
CA TYR A 33 -8.80 -10.54 4.83
C TYR A 33 -9.03 -10.67 6.35
N LYS A 34 -9.57 -11.82 6.74
CA LYS A 34 -9.67 -12.24 8.14
C LYS A 34 -8.29 -12.63 8.66
N VAL A 35 -8.03 -12.38 9.94
CA VAL A 35 -6.74 -12.70 10.58
C VAL A 35 -6.48 -14.21 10.68
N ASN A 36 -7.54 -15.00 10.68
CA ASN A 36 -7.51 -16.45 10.67
C ASN A 36 -8.79 -17.01 10.02
N ALA A 37 -8.70 -18.24 9.52
CA ALA A 37 -9.87 -19.02 9.15
C ALA A 37 -10.58 -19.55 10.42
N SER A 38 -11.74 -20.16 10.25
CA SER A 38 -12.56 -20.55 11.39
C SER A 38 -11.85 -21.45 12.40
N LEU A 39 -11.96 -21.07 13.67
CA LEU A 39 -11.45 -21.86 14.79
C LEU A 39 -12.53 -22.78 15.36
N LYS A 40 -13.69 -22.94 14.71
CA LYS A 40 -14.84 -23.70 15.25
C LYS A 40 -14.43 -25.08 15.79
N ASP A 41 -13.62 -25.80 15.04
CA ASP A 41 -13.18 -27.17 15.36
C ASP A 41 -11.79 -27.23 16.02
N ALA A 42 -11.19 -26.07 16.34
CA ALA A 42 -9.90 -25.99 17.03
C ALA A 42 -10.06 -26.17 18.56
N SER A 43 -9.05 -26.76 19.18
CA SER A 43 -8.96 -26.90 20.65
C SER A 43 -8.83 -25.54 21.36
N PHE A 44 -9.34 -25.44 22.58
CA PHE A 44 -9.15 -24.28 23.46
C PHE A 44 -7.68 -24.09 23.89
N GLU A 45 -6.86 -25.14 23.80
CA GLU A 45 -5.40 -25.06 24.04
C GLU A 45 -4.69 -24.13 23.03
N LEU A 46 -5.32 -23.82 21.88
CA LEU A 46 -4.80 -22.84 20.91
C LEU A 46 -4.75 -21.41 21.50
N GLY A 47 -5.48 -21.17 22.58
CA GLY A 47 -5.48 -19.92 23.34
C GLY A 47 -6.82 -19.18 23.26
N ARG A 48 -6.88 -18.04 23.96
CA ARG A 48 -8.13 -17.29 24.19
C ARG A 48 -8.85 -16.83 22.92
N ALA A 49 -8.15 -16.74 21.79
CA ALA A 49 -8.75 -16.34 20.51
C ALA A 49 -9.95 -17.23 20.18
N LYS A 50 -9.85 -18.54 20.45
CA LYS A 50 -10.95 -19.50 20.27
C LYS A 50 -12.23 -19.15 21.05
N ALA A 51 -12.10 -18.46 22.19
CA ALA A 51 -13.24 -18.08 23.02
C ALA A 51 -13.95 -16.80 22.53
N PHE A 52 -13.32 -15.99 21.67
CA PHE A 52 -13.98 -14.83 21.10
C PHE A 52 -15.01 -15.25 20.06
N THR A 53 -16.11 -14.50 19.98
CA THR A 53 -17.09 -14.63 18.91
C THR A 53 -16.40 -14.50 17.55
N PRO A 54 -16.73 -15.34 16.54
CA PRO A 54 -16.23 -15.14 15.19
C PRO A 54 -16.49 -13.71 14.69
N GLY A 55 -15.56 -13.16 13.92
CA GLY A 55 -15.59 -11.77 13.48
C GLY A 55 -15.33 -10.76 14.60
N TRP A 56 -14.76 -11.18 15.73
CA TRP A 56 -14.44 -10.30 16.86
C TRP A 56 -13.02 -10.53 17.36
N LEU A 57 -12.31 -9.43 17.62
CA LEU A 57 -10.93 -9.44 18.12
C LEU A 57 -10.02 -10.40 17.32
N GLU A 58 -9.20 -11.23 17.97
CA GLU A 58 -8.28 -12.14 17.29
C GLU A 58 -8.94 -13.39 16.66
N ASN A 59 -10.28 -13.45 16.55
CA ASN A 59 -10.99 -14.58 15.93
C ASN A 59 -11.83 -14.15 14.72
N GLU A 60 -11.36 -14.48 13.52
CA GLU A 60 -12.04 -14.25 12.24
C GLU A 60 -12.39 -12.78 11.95
N SER A 61 -11.93 -11.82 12.74
CA SER A 61 -12.05 -10.40 12.41
C SER A 61 -11.06 -10.00 11.33
N ILE A 62 -11.29 -8.83 10.73
CA ILE A 62 -10.33 -8.20 9.84
C ILE A 62 -9.36 -7.40 10.72
N TRP A 63 -8.26 -8.05 11.11
CA TRP A 63 -7.26 -7.42 11.97
C TRP A 63 -6.37 -6.48 11.15
N LEU A 64 -6.60 -5.18 11.27
CA LEU A 64 -6.19 -4.20 10.27
C LEU A 64 -4.67 -4.08 10.10
N HIS A 65 -3.91 -4.30 11.18
CA HIS A 65 -2.46 -4.39 11.09
C HIS A 65 -1.99 -5.58 10.21
N MET A 66 -2.67 -6.72 10.30
CA MET A 66 -2.34 -7.90 9.50
C MET A 66 -2.84 -7.77 8.05
N GLU A 67 -4.02 -7.18 7.85
CA GLU A 67 -4.55 -6.79 6.53
C GLU A 67 -3.52 -5.93 5.77
N TYR A 68 -3.07 -4.83 6.39
CA TYR A 68 -2.18 -3.88 5.73
C TYR A 68 -0.79 -4.43 5.53
N LYS A 69 -0.30 -5.24 6.47
CA LYS A 69 0.95 -5.96 6.26
C LYS A 69 0.81 -6.94 5.08
N TYR A 70 -0.34 -7.59 4.87
CA TYR A 70 -0.54 -8.46 3.71
C TYR A 70 -0.53 -7.67 2.40
N LEU A 71 -1.28 -6.56 2.32
CA LEU A 71 -1.27 -5.66 1.17
C LEU A 71 0.14 -5.12 0.88
N LEU A 72 0.87 -4.73 1.92
CA LEU A 72 2.25 -4.28 1.80
C LEU A 72 3.16 -5.37 1.21
N GLU A 73 2.98 -6.64 1.57
CA GLU A 73 3.77 -7.72 0.98
C GLU A 73 3.39 -8.02 -0.47
N LEU A 74 2.15 -7.78 -0.91
CA LEU A 74 1.77 -7.81 -2.33
C LEU A 74 2.52 -6.72 -3.10
N LEU A 75 2.50 -5.49 -2.57
CA LEU A 75 3.20 -4.33 -3.14
C LEU A 75 4.71 -4.60 -3.27
N LYS A 76 5.37 -5.02 -2.18
CA LYS A 76 6.81 -5.34 -2.17
C LYS A 76 7.18 -6.53 -3.05
N SER A 77 6.24 -7.43 -3.31
CA SER A 77 6.46 -8.58 -4.20
C SER A 77 6.31 -8.25 -5.68
N GLY A 78 5.99 -7.00 -6.04
CA GLY A 78 5.69 -6.61 -7.41
C GLY A 78 4.34 -7.08 -7.92
N MET A 79 3.45 -7.54 -7.03
CA MET A 79 2.07 -7.96 -7.36
C MET A 79 1.17 -6.73 -7.44
N TYR A 80 1.53 -5.77 -8.29
CA TYR A 80 0.95 -4.43 -8.29
C TYR A 80 -0.54 -4.42 -8.65
N ARG A 81 -0.97 -5.29 -9.57
CA ARG A 81 -2.38 -5.38 -9.97
C ARG A 81 -3.24 -5.91 -8.83
N GLU A 82 -2.80 -7.01 -8.21
CA GLU A 82 -3.47 -7.62 -7.07
C GLU A 82 -3.51 -6.64 -5.89
N PHE A 83 -2.38 -5.97 -5.60
CA PHE A 83 -2.31 -4.93 -4.59
C PHE A 83 -3.28 -3.78 -4.88
N ALA A 84 -3.28 -3.22 -6.09
CA ALA A 84 -4.11 -2.08 -6.45
C ALA A 84 -5.61 -2.39 -6.32
N GLU A 85 -6.03 -3.59 -6.72
CA GLU A 85 -7.41 -4.05 -6.62
C GLU A 85 -7.84 -4.20 -5.15
N ASP A 86 -7.03 -4.87 -4.33
CA ASP A 86 -7.40 -5.14 -2.94
C ASP A 86 -7.23 -3.90 -2.05
N PHE A 87 -6.23 -3.05 -2.32
CA PHE A 87 -6.05 -1.77 -1.62
C PHE A 87 -7.29 -0.88 -1.79
N HIS A 88 -7.87 -0.81 -2.99
CA HIS A 88 -9.09 -0.05 -3.23
C HIS A 88 -10.29 -0.58 -2.43
N LYS A 89 -10.34 -1.89 -2.16
CA LYS A 89 -11.44 -2.53 -1.43
C LYS A 89 -11.26 -2.46 0.08
N ALA A 90 -10.01 -2.49 0.55
CA ALA A 90 -9.70 -2.75 1.95
C ALA A 90 -9.08 -1.55 2.70
N ALA A 91 -8.51 -0.56 2.02
CA ALA A 91 -7.95 0.59 2.72
C ALA A 91 -9.08 1.46 3.30
N ILE A 92 -8.91 1.93 4.55
CA ILE A 92 -9.91 2.72 5.27
C ILE A 92 -10.39 3.94 4.46
N PRO A 93 -9.53 4.68 3.73
CA PRO A 93 -9.98 5.83 2.94
C PRO A 93 -11.02 5.54 1.86
N PHE A 94 -11.18 4.27 1.44
CA PHE A 94 -12.17 3.86 0.43
C PHE A 94 -13.40 3.19 1.01
N MET A 95 -13.46 3.02 2.33
CA MET A 95 -14.63 2.45 2.99
C MET A 95 -15.78 3.44 3.02
N ASP A 96 -17.00 2.91 3.06
CA ASP A 96 -18.19 3.70 3.41
C ASP A 96 -18.11 4.11 4.89
N ALA A 97 -18.19 5.42 5.16
CA ALA A 97 -18.03 5.97 6.51
C ALA A 97 -19.15 5.55 7.47
N ASP A 98 -20.38 5.36 6.97
CA ASP A 98 -21.53 4.94 7.77
C ASP A 98 -21.41 3.47 8.16
N VAL A 99 -20.92 2.63 7.24
CA VAL A 99 -20.61 1.21 7.50
C VAL A 99 -19.42 1.08 8.44
N TYR A 100 -18.34 1.81 8.18
CA TYR A 100 -17.14 1.80 9.03
C TYR A 100 -17.44 2.34 10.44
N GLY A 101 -18.41 3.25 10.55
CA GLY A 101 -18.92 3.81 11.80
C GLY A 101 -17.93 4.75 12.49
N ARG A 102 -16.92 5.23 11.75
CA ARG A 102 -15.85 6.12 12.20
C ARG A 102 -15.37 7.00 11.04
N SER A 103 -14.51 7.97 11.33
CA SER A 103 -13.84 8.76 10.30
C SER A 103 -12.95 7.88 9.42
N ILE A 104 -13.12 7.97 8.09
CA ILE A 104 -12.25 7.29 7.11
C ILE A 104 -10.83 7.87 7.02
N TYR A 105 -10.56 8.93 7.79
CA TYR A 105 -9.21 9.46 8.00
C TYR A 105 -8.53 8.86 9.25
N GLU A 106 -9.24 8.03 10.02
CA GLU A 106 -8.76 7.41 11.23
C GLU A 106 -8.71 5.89 11.10
N ASN A 107 -7.58 5.31 11.50
CA ASN A 107 -7.39 3.88 11.50
C ASN A 107 -8.06 3.21 12.73
N SER A 108 -8.31 1.90 12.66
CA SER A 108 -8.85 1.09 13.75
C SER A 108 -7.88 -0.04 14.13
N SER A 109 -8.16 -0.77 15.21
CA SER A 109 -7.42 -2.00 15.51
C SER A 109 -7.89 -3.15 14.63
N PHE A 110 -9.20 -3.28 14.47
CA PHE A 110 -9.82 -4.30 13.64
C PHE A 110 -11.19 -3.83 13.11
N ILE A 111 -11.67 -4.53 12.09
CA ILE A 111 -13.03 -4.42 11.58
C ILE A 111 -13.75 -5.74 11.90
N ALA A 112 -14.98 -5.65 12.43
CA ALA A 112 -15.78 -6.84 12.64
C ALA A 112 -16.19 -7.41 11.28
N SER A 113 -15.84 -8.68 11.04
CA SER A 113 -16.07 -9.34 9.75
C SER A 113 -17.52 -9.77 9.59
N SER A 114 -17.85 -10.30 8.42
CA SER A 114 -19.16 -10.86 8.12
C SER A 114 -19.48 -12.17 8.82
N GLU A 115 -18.50 -12.77 9.52
CA GLU A 115 -18.69 -13.94 10.37
C GLU A 115 -19.28 -13.58 11.74
N ASN A 116 -19.32 -12.28 12.08
CA ASN A 116 -19.95 -11.86 13.32
C ASN A 116 -21.44 -12.23 13.32
N PRO A 117 -22.00 -12.79 14.42
CA PRO A 117 -23.41 -13.14 14.45
C PRO A 117 -24.33 -11.90 14.49
N ASN A 118 -23.79 -10.70 14.74
CA ASN A 118 -24.54 -9.45 14.71
C ASN A 118 -24.29 -8.69 13.39
N PRO A 119 -25.25 -8.70 12.44
CA PRO A 119 -25.13 -8.00 11.15
C PRO A 119 -24.84 -6.51 11.25
N SER A 120 -25.27 -5.85 12.33
CA SER A 120 -25.02 -4.42 12.54
C SER A 120 -23.55 -4.08 12.76
N TYR A 121 -22.70 -5.07 13.03
CA TYR A 121 -21.25 -4.89 13.20
C TYR A 121 -20.45 -5.11 11.93
N HIS A 122 -21.04 -5.70 10.88
CA HIS A 122 -20.26 -6.12 9.71
C HIS A 122 -19.68 -4.89 9.01
N GLY A 123 -18.35 -4.81 8.95
CA GLY A 123 -17.64 -3.66 8.37
C GLY A 123 -17.34 -2.52 9.36
N ARG A 124 -17.84 -2.58 10.61
CA ARG A 124 -17.56 -1.56 11.63
C ARG A 124 -16.14 -1.66 12.19
N GLY A 125 -15.48 -0.52 12.31
CA GLY A 125 -14.15 -0.38 12.91
C GLY A 125 -14.19 -0.27 14.44
N PHE A 126 -13.29 -0.97 15.12
CA PHE A 126 -13.15 -0.96 16.58
C PHE A 126 -11.71 -0.74 17.01
N VAL A 127 -11.53 -0.06 18.14
CA VAL A 127 -10.21 0.19 18.75
C VAL A 127 -10.07 -0.70 19.98
N ALA A 128 -9.17 -1.67 19.89
CA ALA A 128 -8.78 -2.50 21.02
C ALA A 128 -7.54 -1.93 21.74
N ARG A 129 -6.57 -1.41 20.96
CA ARG A 129 -5.28 -0.85 21.42
C ARG A 129 -4.70 0.10 20.36
N LEU A 130 -3.53 0.68 20.64
CA LEU A 130 -2.68 1.30 19.60
C LEU A 130 -2.34 0.26 18.52
N SER A 131 -2.64 0.57 17.27
CA SER A 131 -2.48 -0.34 16.14
C SER A 131 -1.21 -0.04 15.34
N GLY A 132 -0.51 -1.09 14.90
CA GLY A 132 0.61 -0.98 13.95
C GLY A 132 0.16 -0.66 12.52
N SER A 133 -1.15 -0.65 12.23
CA SER A 133 -1.70 -0.39 10.91
C SER A 133 -1.27 0.96 10.32
N THR A 134 -1.09 1.99 11.14
CA THR A 134 -0.60 3.30 10.66
C THR A 134 0.79 3.20 10.03
N VAL A 135 1.71 2.45 10.64
CA VAL A 135 3.07 2.30 10.10
C VAL A 135 3.05 1.52 8.79
N GLU A 136 2.24 0.45 8.71
CA GLU A 136 2.09 -0.31 7.46
C GLU A 136 1.47 0.55 6.34
N PHE A 137 0.46 1.36 6.66
CA PHE A 137 -0.15 2.29 5.71
C PHE A 137 0.86 3.33 5.20
N LEU A 138 1.62 3.96 6.11
CA LEU A 138 2.66 4.90 5.73
C LEU A 138 3.73 4.24 4.85
N GLN A 139 4.10 3.00 5.15
CA GLN A 139 5.07 2.28 4.32
C GLN A 139 4.51 1.96 2.92
N MET A 140 3.24 1.54 2.81
CA MET A 140 2.57 1.39 1.52
C MET A 140 2.56 2.72 0.76
N TRP A 141 2.18 3.82 1.40
CA TRP A 141 2.15 5.14 0.79
C TRP A 141 3.53 5.58 0.28
N ILE A 142 4.59 5.41 1.08
CA ILE A 142 5.97 5.75 0.67
C ILE A 142 6.37 4.95 -0.57
N LEU A 143 6.12 3.63 -0.58
CA LEU A 143 6.46 2.77 -1.71
C LEU A 143 5.61 3.10 -2.94
N MET A 144 4.32 3.38 -2.78
CA MET A 144 3.45 3.80 -3.87
C MET A 144 3.89 5.12 -4.48
N MET A 145 4.26 6.10 -3.66
CA MET A 145 4.59 7.45 -4.14
C MET A 145 6.03 7.56 -4.64
N PHE A 146 6.98 6.78 -4.12
CA PHE A 146 8.41 6.98 -4.41
C PHE A 146 9.16 5.71 -4.81
N GLY A 147 8.60 4.52 -4.56
CA GLY A 147 9.29 3.25 -4.73
C GLY A 147 10.50 3.10 -3.82
N GLU A 148 11.41 2.19 -4.19
CA GLU A 148 12.75 2.11 -3.57
C GLU A 148 13.65 3.23 -4.12
N LEU A 149 13.47 4.42 -3.57
CA LEU A 149 13.94 5.65 -4.19
C LEU A 149 15.48 5.76 -4.27
N PHE A 150 16.17 5.55 -3.14
CA PHE A 150 17.62 5.73 -3.03
C PHE A 150 18.34 4.38 -3.04
N THR A 151 19.15 4.13 -4.07
CA THR A 151 19.97 2.92 -4.17
C THR A 151 21.45 3.27 -4.34
N TYR A 152 22.32 2.29 -4.07
CA TYR A 152 23.75 2.43 -4.29
C TYR A 152 24.19 1.37 -5.29
N GLU A 153 24.52 1.81 -6.51
CA GLU A 153 24.82 0.94 -7.64
C GLU A 153 26.19 1.30 -8.21
N GLU A 154 27.05 0.30 -8.38
CA GLU A 154 28.41 0.46 -8.91
C GLU A 154 29.22 1.56 -8.19
N GLY A 155 29.06 1.71 -6.88
CA GLY A 155 29.77 2.73 -6.12
C GLY A 155 29.17 4.14 -6.20
N ARG A 156 27.96 4.31 -6.75
CA ARG A 156 27.31 5.60 -6.93
C ARG A 156 25.92 5.63 -6.30
N LEU A 157 25.59 6.75 -5.64
CA LEU A 157 24.23 7.03 -5.20
C LEU A 157 23.36 7.29 -6.43
N THR A 158 22.27 6.55 -6.56
CA THR A 158 21.29 6.76 -7.62
C THR A 158 19.90 6.96 -7.04
N VAL A 159 19.07 7.68 -7.79
CA VAL A 159 17.66 7.87 -7.49
C VAL A 159 16.82 7.46 -8.68
N ARG A 160 15.85 6.58 -8.44
CA ARG A 160 14.80 6.21 -9.41
C ARG A 160 13.44 6.34 -8.76
N PHE A 161 12.59 7.15 -9.36
CA PHE A 161 11.19 7.20 -8.98
C PHE A 161 10.45 6.06 -9.68
N SER A 162 9.91 5.14 -8.89
CA SER A 162 9.14 4.00 -9.40
C SER A 162 7.75 3.93 -8.76
N PRO A 163 6.89 4.95 -8.98
CA PRO A 163 5.60 5.00 -8.34
C PRO A 163 4.67 3.86 -8.78
N VAL A 164 3.76 3.48 -7.89
CA VAL A 164 2.66 2.55 -8.12
C VAL A 164 1.37 3.35 -7.99
N LEU A 165 0.83 3.82 -9.11
CA LEU A 165 -0.36 4.67 -9.17
C LEU A 165 -1.47 3.94 -9.92
N PRO A 166 -2.41 3.31 -9.21
CA PRO A 166 -3.64 2.80 -9.82
C PRO A 166 -4.42 3.93 -10.51
N GLU A 167 -5.14 3.61 -11.58
CA GLU A 167 -5.93 4.57 -12.37
C GLU A 167 -6.83 5.46 -11.49
N TYR A 168 -7.46 4.86 -10.47
CA TYR A 168 -8.38 5.56 -9.57
C TYR A 168 -7.70 6.63 -8.69
N LEU A 169 -6.37 6.62 -8.56
CA LEU A 169 -5.59 7.66 -7.86
C LEU A 169 -5.03 8.74 -8.79
N VAL A 170 -4.97 8.49 -10.10
CA VAL A 170 -4.44 9.45 -11.09
C VAL A 170 -5.37 10.65 -11.23
N GLY A 171 -6.68 10.41 -11.13
CA GLY A 171 -7.72 11.43 -11.30
C GLY A 171 -7.80 11.99 -12.73
N ASP A 172 -8.75 12.88 -12.97
CA ASP A 172 -8.97 13.44 -14.32
C ASP A 172 -7.92 14.49 -14.70
N GLY A 173 -7.26 15.08 -13.71
CA GLY A 173 -6.15 16.02 -13.90
C GLY A 173 -4.85 15.36 -14.34
N LYS A 174 -4.79 14.02 -14.38
CA LYS A 174 -3.61 13.22 -14.75
C LYS A 174 -2.34 13.69 -14.05
N ARG A 175 -2.51 13.98 -12.75
CA ARG A 175 -1.46 14.59 -11.92
C ARG A 175 -1.59 14.09 -10.49
N VAL A 176 -0.48 13.58 -9.97
CA VAL A 176 -0.38 13.12 -8.57
C VAL A 176 0.78 13.84 -7.90
N GLU A 177 0.56 14.29 -6.67
CA GLU A 177 1.57 15.04 -5.91
C GLU A 177 1.82 14.40 -4.55
N ALA A 178 3.07 14.38 -4.12
CA ALA A 178 3.49 13.90 -2.81
C ALA A 178 4.66 14.73 -2.27
N VAL A 179 4.86 14.73 -0.96
CA VAL A 179 6.00 15.40 -0.32
C VAL A 179 7.03 14.36 0.09
N LEU A 180 8.22 14.45 -0.49
CA LEU A 180 9.37 13.63 -0.19
C LEU A 180 10.25 14.31 0.87
N LEU A 181 10.72 13.52 1.86
CA LEU A 181 11.61 13.96 2.95
C LEU A 181 11.08 15.19 3.74
N GLY A 182 9.77 15.42 3.71
CA GLY A 182 9.10 16.51 4.42
C GLY A 182 9.23 17.90 3.79
N HIS A 183 9.91 18.05 2.65
CA HIS A 183 10.13 19.39 2.06
C HIS A 183 10.19 19.43 0.53
N THR A 184 10.45 18.31 -0.15
CA THR A 184 10.54 18.29 -1.61
C THR A 184 9.19 17.89 -2.20
N LYS A 185 8.58 18.78 -2.99
CA LYS A 185 7.34 18.46 -3.71
C LYS A 185 7.64 17.58 -4.92
N VAL A 186 7.13 16.37 -4.96
CA VAL A 186 7.21 15.47 -6.12
C VAL A 186 5.88 15.55 -6.88
N VAL A 187 5.95 15.78 -8.17
CA VAL A 187 4.80 15.91 -9.07
C VAL A 187 4.96 14.89 -10.19
N TYR A 188 4.01 13.97 -10.29
CA TYR A 188 3.86 13.09 -11.43
C TYR A 188 2.86 13.70 -12.41
N GLU A 189 3.25 13.84 -13.66
CA GLU A 189 2.41 14.26 -14.78
C GLU A 189 2.27 13.09 -15.74
N MET A 190 1.04 12.74 -16.09
CA MET A 190 0.70 11.55 -16.87
C MET A 190 -0.02 11.94 -18.16
N GLU A 191 0.28 11.25 -19.27
CA GLU A 191 -0.38 11.52 -20.55
C GLU A 191 -1.82 11.01 -20.58
N GLU A 192 -2.09 9.91 -19.88
CA GLU A 192 -3.36 9.19 -19.89
C GLU A 192 -3.83 8.88 -18.47
N LYS A 193 -5.14 8.65 -18.33
CA LYS A 193 -5.70 8.12 -17.09
C LYS A 193 -5.73 6.61 -17.20
N LYS A 194 -4.71 5.95 -16.66
CA LYS A 194 -4.52 4.49 -16.64
C LYS A 194 -3.71 4.07 -15.41
N ASP A 195 -3.51 2.77 -15.24
CA ASP A 195 -2.59 2.24 -14.23
C ASP A 195 -1.12 2.55 -14.60
N TYR A 196 -0.37 3.11 -13.66
CA TYR A 196 1.08 3.30 -13.74
C TYR A 196 1.77 2.41 -12.71
N PHE A 197 2.13 1.19 -13.13
CA PHE A 197 2.88 0.25 -12.31
C PHE A 197 4.31 0.11 -12.83
N PRO A 198 5.31 -0.08 -11.95
CA PRO A 198 6.69 -0.25 -12.39
C PRO A 198 6.80 -1.33 -13.48
N GLY A 199 7.36 -0.95 -14.63
CA GLY A 199 7.47 -1.78 -15.84
C GLY A 199 6.33 -1.61 -16.85
N SER A 200 5.26 -0.88 -16.53
CA SER A 200 4.14 -0.58 -17.46
C SER A 200 4.13 0.84 -18.02
N TYR A 201 5.12 1.66 -17.66
CA TYR A 201 5.24 3.05 -18.09
C TYR A 201 6.71 3.40 -18.37
N LYS A 202 6.94 4.52 -19.03
CA LYS A 202 8.28 5.11 -19.23
C LYS A 202 8.38 6.46 -18.53
N VAL A 203 9.53 6.72 -17.91
CA VAL A 203 9.86 8.06 -17.39
C VAL A 203 10.45 8.87 -18.55
N GLU A 204 9.67 9.80 -19.08
CA GLU A 204 10.05 10.62 -20.24
C GLU A 204 11.03 11.72 -19.86
N SER A 205 10.80 12.37 -18.71
CA SER A 205 11.74 13.33 -18.14
C SER A 205 11.60 13.47 -16.64
N ILE A 206 12.68 13.94 -16.02
CA ILE A 206 12.75 14.38 -14.63
C ILE A 206 13.30 15.80 -14.63
N GLU A 207 12.54 16.73 -14.08
CA GLU A 207 12.95 18.11 -13.86
C GLU A 207 13.12 18.36 -12.35
N LEU A 208 14.27 18.90 -11.96
CA LEU A 208 14.56 19.36 -10.61
C LEU A 208 14.49 20.88 -10.59
N CYS A 209 13.66 21.43 -9.72
CA CYS A 209 13.72 22.85 -9.35
C CYS A 209 14.43 22.95 -8.00
N TYR A 210 15.49 23.74 -7.93
CA TYR A 210 16.26 23.99 -6.73
C TYR A 210 15.66 25.15 -5.93
N ARG A 211 16.07 25.29 -4.66
CA ARG A 211 15.65 26.41 -3.80
C ARG A 211 16.20 27.76 -4.22
N ASP A 212 17.31 27.77 -4.97
CA ASP A 212 17.91 28.97 -5.56
C ASP A 212 17.31 29.30 -6.95
N GLU A 213 16.16 28.71 -7.27
CA GLU A 213 15.43 28.86 -8.54
C GLU A 213 16.15 28.29 -9.77
N SER A 214 17.35 27.72 -9.62
CA SER A 214 18.00 26.99 -10.70
C SER A 214 17.26 25.69 -11.01
N SER A 215 17.44 25.18 -12.23
CA SER A 215 16.80 23.94 -12.67
C SER A 215 17.78 22.98 -13.34
N TYR A 216 17.38 21.70 -13.34
CA TYR A 216 18.08 20.64 -14.07
C TYR A 216 17.04 19.69 -14.66
N GLU A 217 17.20 19.32 -15.93
CA GLU A 217 16.34 18.34 -16.59
C GLU A 217 17.16 17.17 -17.13
N THR A 218 16.58 15.98 -17.08
CA THR A 218 17.13 14.78 -17.73
C THR A 218 16.02 13.91 -18.32
N LYS A 219 16.33 13.19 -19.40
CA LYS A 219 15.47 12.18 -20.03
C LYS A 219 15.87 10.74 -19.67
N GLN A 220 16.87 10.56 -18.80
CA GLN A 220 17.43 9.24 -18.50
C GLN A 220 16.62 8.43 -17.47
N GLY A 221 15.51 8.97 -16.95
CA GLY A 221 14.68 8.31 -15.93
C GLY A 221 15.38 8.02 -14.60
N ILE A 222 16.62 8.51 -14.43
CA ILE A 222 17.48 8.28 -13.28
C ILE A 222 18.23 9.58 -12.95
N LEU A 223 18.46 9.80 -11.66
CA LEU A 223 19.39 10.82 -11.17
C LEU A 223 20.59 10.13 -10.55
N THR A 224 21.79 10.62 -10.85
CA THR A 224 23.04 10.04 -10.36
C THR A 224 23.86 11.07 -9.59
N GLU A 225 24.70 10.57 -8.68
CA GLU A 225 25.76 11.32 -8.00
C GLU A 225 25.29 12.68 -7.43
N ARG A 226 25.76 13.79 -8.01
CA ARG A 226 25.44 15.15 -7.55
C ARG A 226 23.93 15.39 -7.48
N ARG A 227 23.17 14.98 -8.49
CA ARG A 227 21.72 15.24 -8.55
C ARG A 227 20.96 14.39 -7.52
N ALA A 228 21.37 13.14 -7.35
CA ALA A 228 20.83 12.27 -6.30
C ALA A 228 21.15 12.81 -4.89
N MET A 229 22.38 13.31 -4.68
CA MET A 229 22.81 13.88 -3.41
C MET A 229 22.10 15.20 -3.09
N ASP A 230 21.93 16.08 -4.08
CA ASP A 230 21.21 17.34 -3.92
C ASP A 230 19.75 17.12 -3.50
N LEU A 231 19.10 16.10 -4.06
CA LEU A 231 17.76 15.67 -3.65
C LEU A 231 17.76 15.17 -2.20
N ARG A 232 18.70 14.28 -1.85
CA ARG A 232 18.82 13.70 -0.50
C ARG A 232 19.12 14.76 0.57
N GLN A 233 19.90 15.79 0.24
CA GLN A 233 20.25 16.90 1.12
C GLN A 233 19.18 17.99 1.19
N GLY A 234 18.09 17.86 0.44
CA GLY A 234 16.98 18.79 0.47
C GLY A 234 17.21 20.13 -0.21
N LYS A 235 18.17 20.19 -1.14
CA LYS A 235 18.43 21.38 -1.96
C LYS A 235 17.40 21.56 -3.08
N VAL A 236 16.75 20.48 -3.46
CA VAL A 236 15.67 20.46 -4.45
C VAL A 236 14.36 20.82 -3.75
N SER A 237 13.64 21.81 -4.28
CA SER A 237 12.33 22.23 -3.77
C SER A 237 11.19 21.44 -4.43
N ARG A 238 11.35 21.12 -5.73
CA ARG A 238 10.36 20.38 -6.52
C ARG A 238 11.03 19.42 -7.50
N VAL A 239 10.43 18.25 -7.68
CA VAL A 239 10.73 17.29 -8.74
C VAL A 239 9.47 17.11 -9.59
N THR A 240 9.55 17.37 -10.88
CA THR A 240 8.47 17.07 -11.84
C THR A 240 8.88 15.87 -12.69
N ILE A 241 8.00 14.88 -12.81
CA ILE A 241 8.27 13.61 -13.47
C ILE A 241 7.17 13.36 -14.48
N LYS A 242 7.54 13.21 -15.75
CA LYS A 242 6.60 12.90 -16.83
C LYS A 242 6.58 11.41 -17.11
N LEU A 243 5.38 10.82 -17.06
CA LEU A 243 5.15 9.39 -17.27
C LEU A 243 4.26 9.16 -18.52
N SER A 244 4.67 8.24 -19.38
CA SER A 244 3.92 7.77 -20.56
C SER A 244 3.58 6.28 -20.47
#